data_AF-A0A821LZS2-F1
#
_entry.id   AF-A0A821LZS2-F1
#
_cell.length_a   1.000
_cell.length_b   1.000
_cell.length_c   1.000
_cell.angle_alpha   90.00
_cell.angle_beta   90.00
_cell.angle_gamma   90.00
#
_symmetry.space_group_name_H-M   'P 1'
#
loop_
_entity.id
_entity.type
_entity.pdbx_description
1 polymer ?
#
loop_
_entity_poly.entity_id
_entity_poly.type
_entity_poly.pdbx_seq_one_letter_code
_entity_poly.pdbx_strand_id
1 'polypeptide(L)' 'MGLLENHAIVVLLAKSLPNVTKFIRIGIADKNDNPPYFDKELYEAEVDENEDIQHTVLTVTAKDHDECEY' A
#
# COMPACT_ATOMS: atom_id res chain seq x y z
N MET A 1 1.92 -0.65 -0.72
CA MET A 1 1.59 -1.84 -1.56
C MET A 1 1.55 -3.03 -0.61
N GLY A 2 0.41 -3.23 0.06
CA GLY A 2 0.26 -4.23 1.12
C GLY A 2 0.32 -5.66 0.60
N LEU A 3 0.95 -6.54 1.38
CA LEU A 3 1.16 -7.95 1.07
C LEU A 3 -0.18 -8.71 1.01
N LEU A 4 -0.33 -9.58 0.00
CA LEU A 4 -1.44 -10.55 -0.05
C LEU A 4 -1.33 -11.54 1.11
N GLU A 5 -2.25 -11.48 2.08
CA GLU A 5 -2.35 -12.52 3.11
C GLU A 5 -2.98 -13.81 2.53
N ASN A 6 -2.17 -14.87 2.48
CA ASN A 6 -2.61 -16.17 1.97
C ASN A 6 -3.44 -16.91 3.03
N HIS A 7 -4.72 -17.14 2.76
CA HIS A 7 -5.61 -17.95 3.60
C HIS A 7 -5.93 -19.29 2.93
N ALA A 8 -5.85 -20.40 3.69
CA ALA A 8 -6.23 -21.74 3.23
C ALA A 8 -7.48 -22.23 3.96
N ILE A 9 -8.55 -22.53 3.21
CA ILE A 9 -9.76 -23.17 3.74
C ILE A 9 -9.74 -24.65 3.36
N VAL A 10 -9.82 -25.55 4.34
CA VAL A 10 -9.93 -27.00 4.13
C VAL A 10 -11.39 -27.41 4.24
N VAL A 11 -11.98 -27.87 3.14
CA VAL A 11 -13.35 -28.40 3.12
C VAL A 11 -13.31 -29.93 3.14
N LEU A 12 -13.87 -30.55 4.18
CA LEU A 12 -14.05 -32.01 4.28
C LEU A 12 -15.47 -32.37 3.82
N LEU A 13 -15.60 -33.12 2.72
CA LEU A 13 -16.90 -33.62 2.25
C LEU A 13 -17.24 -34.93 2.96
N ALA A 14 -18.11 -34.88 3.95
CA ALA A 14 -18.67 -36.08 4.57
C ALA A 14 -19.78 -36.66 3.69
N LYS A 15 -19.42 -37.58 2.77
CA LYS A 15 -20.29 -38.62 2.20
C LYS A 15 -19.46 -39.56 1.32
N SER A 16 -19.14 -40.74 1.85
CA SER A 16 -18.66 -41.98 1.21
C SER A 16 -18.14 -41.89 -0.25
N LEU A 17 -17.21 -40.98 -0.50
CA LEU A 17 -16.38 -40.87 -1.69
C LEU A 17 -14.93 -40.93 -1.19
N PRO A 18 -13.94 -41.36 -2.00
CA PRO A 18 -12.54 -41.26 -1.61
C PRO A 18 -12.26 -39.82 -1.14
N ASN A 19 -11.49 -39.63 -0.07
CA ASN A 19 -11.16 -38.30 0.44
C ASN A 19 -10.62 -37.42 -0.71
N VAL A 20 -11.46 -36.55 -1.27
CA VAL A 20 -11.07 -35.60 -2.32
C VAL A 20 -10.72 -34.30 -1.62
N THR A 21 -9.43 -34.08 -1.40
CA THR A 21 -8.93 -32.78 -0.95
C THR A 21 -8.77 -31.87 -2.16
N LYS A 22 -9.41 -30.70 -2.14
CA LYS A 22 -9.20 -29.65 -3.13
C LYS A 22 -8.52 -28.45 -2.48
N PHE A 23 -7.45 -27.96 -3.09
CA PHE A 23 -6.79 -26.73 -2.69
C PHE A 23 -7.44 -25.57 -3.43
N ILE A 24 -7.96 -24.59 -2.69
CA ILE A 24 -8.50 -23.35 -3.22
C ILE A 24 -7.50 -22.24 -2.88
N ARG A 25 -7.03 -21.52 -3.89
CA ARG A 25 -6.19 -20.34 -3.71
C ARG A 25 -7.06 -19.10 -3.73
N ILE A 26 -7.09 -18.37 -2.63
CA ILE A 26 -7.79 -17.09 -2.51
C ILE A 26 -6.72 -16.01 -2.42
N GLY A 27 -6.79 -15.02 -3.31
CA GLY A 27 -5.99 -13.80 -3.22
C GLY A 27 -6.90 -12.66 -2.76
N ILE A 28 -6.58 -12.06 -1.62
CA ILE A 28 -7.20 -10.79 -1.22
C ILE A 28 -6.31 -9.71 -1.82
N ALA A 29 -6.86 -8.96 -2.78
CA ALA A 29 -6.19 -7.77 -3.28
C ALA A 29 -6.25 -6.71 -2.19
N ASP A 30 -5.08 -6.24 -1.75
CA ASP A 30 -4.99 -5.10 -0.86
C ASP A 30 -5.60 -3.89 -1.57
N LYS A 31 -6.67 -3.37 -0.98
CA LYS A 31 -7.17 -2.05 -1.34
C LYS A 31 -6.29 -1.12 -0.53
N ASN A 32 -5.54 -0.23 -1.19
CA ASN A 32 -4.69 0.73 -0.50
C ASN A 32 -5.56 1.66 0.37
N ASP A 33 -5.81 1.23 1.60
CA ASP A 33 -6.65 1.90 2.58
C ASP A 33 -5.83 2.93 3.37
N ASN A 34 -4.51 2.99 3.16
CA ASN A 34 -3.57 3.94 3.76
C ASN A 34 -2.87 4.78 2.67
N PRO A 35 -3.57 5.71 2.00
CA PRO A 35 -2.94 6.57 1.01
C PRO A 35 -1.87 7.49 1.65
N PRO A 36 -0.86 7.92 0.90
CA PRO A 36 0.16 8.82 1.40
C PRO A 36 -0.43 10.17 1.82
N TYR A 37 0.13 10.76 2.87
CA TYR A 37 -0.32 12.01 3.48
C TYR A 37 0.84 12.99 3.65
N PHE A 38 0.51 14.27 3.67
CA PHE A 38 1.47 15.33 4.01
C PHE A 38 1.31 15.72 5.48
N ASP A 39 2.40 16.14 6.12
CA ASP A 39 2.38 16.55 7.55
C ASP A 39 1.64 17.87 7.77
N LYS A 40 1.55 18.72 6.74
CA LYS A 40 0.87 20.02 6.81
C LYS A 40 -0.22 20.10 5.75
N GLU A 41 -1.30 20.80 6.10
CA GLU A 41 -2.37 21.13 5.16
C GLU A 41 -1.93 22.22 4.16
N LEU A 42 -0.97 23.08 4.55
CA LEU A 42 -0.46 24.17 3.74
C LEU A 42 1.06 24.30 3.90
N TYR A 43 1.75 24.45 2.77
CA TYR A 43 3.15 24.81 2.70
C TYR A 43 3.29 26.10 1.89
N GLU A 44 3.86 27.14 2.51
CA GLU A 44 4.16 28.42 1.88
C GLU A 44 5.68 28.65 1.89
N ALA A 45 6.17 29.25 0.82
CA ALA A 45 7.57 29.64 0.66
C ALA A 45 7.65 30.91 -0.20
N GLU A 46 8.67 31.72 0.07
CA GLU A 46 8.98 32.93 -0.68
C GLU A 46 10.34 32.76 -1.37
N VAL A 47 10.53 33.40 -2.51
CA VAL A 47 11.76 33.37 -3.30
C VAL A 47 12.04 34.77 -3.84
N ASP A 48 13.31 35.17 -3.87
CA ASP A 48 13.74 36.46 -4.40
C ASP A 48 13.61 36.49 -5.94
N GLU A 49 13.29 37.66 -6.49
CA GLU A 49 13.14 37.83 -7.94
C GLU A 49 14.46 37.64 -8.71
N ASN A 50 15.59 37.77 -8.02
CA ASN A 50 16.94 37.70 -8.59
C ASN A 50 17.58 36.30 -8.43
N GLU A 51 16.82 35.29 -8.02
CA GLU A 51 17.35 33.94 -7.87
C GLU A 51 17.75 33.30 -9.21
N ASP A 52 18.75 32.43 -9.13
CA ASP A 52 19.31 31.74 -10.29
C ASP A 52 18.33 30.73 -10.91
N ILE A 53 18.54 30.47 -12.19
CA ILE A 53 17.79 29.43 -12.91
C ILE A 53 18.04 28.07 -12.25
N GLN A 54 16.96 27.32 -12.00
CA GLN A 54 16.94 26.05 -11.25
C GLN A 54 17.07 26.19 -9.73
N HIS A 55 16.86 27.39 -9.17
CA HIS A 55 16.70 27.53 -7.72
C HIS A 55 15.50 26.71 -7.22
N THR A 56 15.71 25.89 -6.20
CA THR A 56 14.65 25.08 -5.60
C THR A 56 13.99 25.86 -4.46
N VAL A 57 12.73 26.24 -4.66
CA VAL A 57 11.97 27.06 -3.71
C VAL A 57 11.47 26.26 -2.51
N LEU A 58 10.97 25.06 -2.76
CA LEU A 58 10.39 24.22 -1.72
C LEU A 58 10.48 22.75 -2.11
N THR A 59 10.83 21.90 -1.13
CA THR A 59 10.69 20.45 -1.24
C THR A 59 9.71 19.99 -0.17
N VAL A 60 8.69 19.24 -0.58
CA VAL A 60 7.71 18.64 0.33
C VAL A 60 7.78 17.12 0.25
N THR A 61 7.48 16.46 1.36
CA THR A 61 7.52 15.00 1.47
C THR A 61 6.17 14.51 1.93
N ALA A 62 5.58 13.58 1.19
CA ALA A 62 4.45 12.79 1.65
C ALA A 62 4.98 11.53 2.33
N LYS A 63 4.32 11.11 3.40
CA LYS A 63 4.58 9.87 4.12
C LYS A 63 3.47 8.87 3.80
N ASP A 64 3.83 7.61 3.68
CA ASP A 64 2.88 6.52 3.60
C ASP A 64 2.96 5.74 4.92
N HIS A 65 1.82 5.29 5.45
CA HIS A 65 1.78 4.44 6.65
C HIS A 65 2.14 2.99 6.33
N ASP A 66 2.10 2.59 5.05
CA ASP A 66 2.69 1.34 4.60
C ASP A 66 4.21 1.47 4.73
N GLU A 67 4.74 0.81 5.77
CA GLU A 67 6.17 0.58 5.93
C GLU A 67 6.70 -0.03 4.64
N CYS A 68 7.62 0.66 3.96
CA CYS A 68 8.36 0.09 2.85
C CYS A 68 9.17 -1.11 3.38
N GLU A 69 8.56 -2.30 3.42
CA GLU A 69 9.29 -3.55 3.61
C GLU A 69 10.11 -3.82 2.33
N TYR A 70 11.42 -3.80 2.49
CA TYR A 70 12.40 -4.23 1.49
C TYR A 70 12.37 -5.75 1.26
#